data_AF-B9CLK8-F1
#
_entry.id   AF-B9CLK8-F1
#
_cell.length_a   1.000
_cell.length_b   1.000
_cell.length_c   1.000
_cell.angle_alpha   90.00
_cell.angle_beta   90.00
_cell.angle_gamma   90.00
#
_symmetry.space_group_name_H-M   'P 1'
#
loop_
_entity.id
_entity.type
_entity.pdbx_description
1 polymer ?
#
loop_
_entity_poly.entity_id
_entity_poly.type
_entity_poly.pdbx_seq_one_letter_code
_entity_poly.pdbx_strand_id
1 'polypeptide(L)'
;MAEEKKQGKKRGKYTKKARPPKKVTAWSEEQAEQFCGLMQAFNAIDDVCAVMDCDIADLDGLCSKAFGLTFERAEKKFHAQGRALIRKTMYKSALDGNTKALDMLAREQLGLDPVKSRQTAFKEKKPDERLTL
;
A
#
# COMPACT_ATOMS: atom_id res chain seq x y z
N MET A 1 39.49 -49.92 -7.35
CA MET A 1 38.48 -48.99 -7.90
C MET A 1 37.42 -48.80 -6.83
N ALA A 2 37.39 -47.62 -6.21
CA ALA A 2 36.50 -47.32 -5.09
C ALA A 2 35.24 -46.60 -5.60
N GLU A 3 34.08 -47.21 -5.42
CA GLU A 3 32.78 -46.60 -5.75
C GLU A 3 32.35 -45.66 -4.63
N GLU A 4 32.33 -44.36 -4.93
CA GLU A 4 31.77 -43.32 -4.08
C GLU A 4 30.24 -43.46 -3.99
N LYS A 5 29.76 -43.81 -2.78
CA LYS A 5 28.34 -43.75 -2.42
C LYS A 5 27.90 -42.28 -2.28
N LYS A 6 27.19 -41.74 -3.26
CA LYS A 6 26.48 -40.46 -3.16
C LYS A 6 25.27 -40.60 -2.23
N GLN A 7 25.39 -40.13 -0.98
CA GLN A 7 24.27 -39.98 -0.06
C GLN A 7 23.39 -38.80 -0.49
N GLY A 8 22.21 -39.10 -1.02
CA GLY A 8 21.16 -38.12 -1.30
C GLY A 8 20.60 -37.53 -0.01
N LYS A 9 20.90 -36.24 0.24
CA LYS A 9 20.32 -35.44 1.33
C LYS A 9 18.81 -35.31 1.12
N LYS A 10 18.02 -36.01 1.94
CA LYS A 10 16.55 -35.87 1.96
C LYS A 10 16.19 -34.45 2.41
N ARG A 11 15.60 -33.66 1.50
CA ARG A 11 15.03 -32.34 1.82
C ARG A 11 13.89 -32.53 2.83
N GLY A 12 14.10 -32.09 4.06
CA GLY A 12 13.07 -32.09 5.09
C GLY A 12 11.86 -31.28 4.62
N LYS A 13 10.68 -31.91 4.58
CA LYS A 13 9.41 -31.20 4.41
C LYS A 13 9.21 -30.30 5.62
N TYR A 14 9.33 -28.98 5.45
CA TYR A 14 8.84 -28.02 6.44
C TYR A 14 7.32 -28.14 6.50
N THR A 15 6.82 -28.94 7.43
CA THR A 15 5.41 -28.88 7.81
C THR A 15 5.23 -27.58 8.59
N LYS A 16 4.65 -26.54 7.97
CA LYS A 16 4.08 -25.40 8.68
C LYS A 16 3.07 -25.99 9.66
N LYS A 17 3.45 -26.13 10.94
CA LYS A 17 2.49 -26.43 12.00
C LYS A 17 1.51 -25.26 12.00
N ALA A 18 0.27 -25.51 11.62
CA ALA A 18 -0.79 -24.52 11.76
C ALA A 18 -0.82 -24.08 13.22
N ARG A 19 -0.66 -22.77 13.46
CA ARG A 19 -0.87 -22.17 14.77
C ARG A 19 -2.29 -22.58 15.21
N PRO A 20 -2.48 -23.10 16.44
CA PRO A 20 -3.83 -23.45 16.90
C PRO A 20 -4.73 -22.22 16.79
N PRO A 21 -6.03 -22.37 16.47
CA PRO A 21 -6.92 -21.25 16.23
C PRO A 21 -6.96 -20.36 17.48
N LYS A 22 -6.30 -19.21 17.40
CA LYS A 22 -6.28 -18.20 18.46
C LYS A 22 -7.71 -17.63 18.46
N LYS A 23 -8.40 -17.64 19.60
CA LYS A 23 -9.68 -16.94 19.70
C LYS A 23 -9.41 -15.47 19.38
N VAL A 24 -9.97 -14.98 18.27
CA VAL A 24 -9.79 -13.59 17.84
C VAL A 24 -10.43 -12.68 18.89
N THR A 25 -9.63 -12.18 19.83
CA THR A 25 -10.03 -11.15 20.78
C THR A 25 -10.08 -9.81 20.04
N ALA A 26 -11.01 -8.93 20.41
CA ALA A 26 -11.01 -7.59 19.86
C ALA A 26 -9.69 -6.88 20.18
N TRP A 27 -9.20 -6.05 19.27
CA TRP A 27 -8.07 -5.16 19.56
C TRP A 27 -8.40 -4.22 20.71
N SER A 28 -7.40 -3.88 21.51
CA SER A 28 -7.49 -2.71 22.39
C SER A 28 -7.61 -1.43 21.55
N GLU A 29 -8.00 -0.34 22.19
CA GLU A 29 -8.05 0.98 21.54
C GLU A 29 -6.68 1.38 20.97
N GLU A 30 -5.60 1.18 21.74
CA GLU A 30 -4.22 1.42 21.30
C GLU A 30 -3.84 0.57 20.06
N GLN A 31 -4.22 -0.70 20.04
CA GLN A 31 -3.99 -1.57 18.88
C GLN A 31 -4.80 -1.12 17.66
N ALA A 32 -6.04 -0.70 17.87
CA ALA A 32 -6.87 -0.16 16.79
C ALA A 32 -6.28 1.13 16.21
N GLU A 33 -5.77 2.03 17.05
CA GLU A 33 -5.05 3.23 16.62
C GLU A 33 -3.76 2.90 15.87
N GLN A 34 -2.97 1.94 16.37
CA GLN A 34 -1.76 1.48 15.70
C GLN A 34 -2.07 0.92 14.31
N PHE A 35 -3.12 0.10 14.18
CA PHE A 35 -3.59 -0.39 12.89
C PHE A 35 -3.97 0.75 11.95
N CYS A 36 -4.71 1.76 12.44
CA CYS A 36 -5.07 2.93 11.65
C CYS A 36 -3.83 3.66 11.14
N GLY A 37 -2.81 3.87 11.97
CA GLY A 37 -1.56 4.51 11.59
C GLY A 37 -0.81 3.72 10.51
N LEU A 38 -0.71 2.40 10.67
CA LEU A 38 -0.06 1.53 9.68
C LEU A 38 -0.77 1.58 8.32
N MET A 39 -2.10 1.54 8.31
CA MET A 39 -2.90 1.67 7.09
C MET A 39 -2.76 3.07 6.48
N GLN A 40 -2.83 4.14 7.27
CA GLN A 40 -2.62 5.50 6.79
C GLN A 40 -1.23 5.71 6.16
N ALA A 41 -0.25 4.92 6.58
CA ALA A 41 1.11 4.88 6.02
C ALA A 41 1.27 3.90 4.84
N PHE A 42 0.20 3.27 4.36
CA PHE A 42 0.17 2.38 3.19
C PHE A 42 1.09 1.15 3.31
N ASN A 43 1.26 0.63 4.53
CA ASN A 43 2.03 -0.58 4.77
C ASN A 43 1.35 -1.79 4.11
N ALA A 44 2.16 -2.75 3.64
CA ALA A 44 1.66 -4.00 3.09
C ALA A 44 0.99 -4.84 4.19
N ILE A 45 0.04 -5.68 3.78
CA ILE A 45 -0.75 -6.52 4.71
C ILE A 45 0.15 -7.43 5.55
N ASP A 46 1.18 -8.02 4.93
CA ASP A 46 2.13 -8.90 5.62
C ASP A 46 2.87 -8.16 6.75
N ASP A 47 3.30 -6.93 6.51
CA ASP A 47 3.99 -6.10 7.51
C ASP A 47 3.04 -5.72 8.65
N VAL A 48 1.79 -5.40 8.31
CA VAL A 48 0.75 -5.06 9.30
C VAL A 48 0.45 -6.26 10.19
N CYS A 49 0.26 -7.45 9.60
CA CYS A 49 0.06 -8.69 10.34
C CYS A 49 1.24 -9.01 11.27
N ALA A 50 2.48 -8.79 10.81
CA ALA A 50 3.68 -8.98 11.61
C ALA A 50 3.75 -8.02 12.81
N VAL A 51 3.40 -6.74 12.61
CA VAL A 51 3.39 -5.72 13.69
C VAL A 51 2.25 -5.96 14.68
N MET A 52 1.07 -6.35 14.18
CA MET A 52 -0.14 -6.55 14.99
C MET A 52 -0.23 -7.93 15.66
N ASP A 53 0.74 -8.83 15.42
CA ASP A 53 0.72 -10.27 15.80
C ASP A 53 -0.63 -10.95 15.51
N CYS A 54 -1.10 -10.81 14.26
CA CYS A 54 -2.32 -11.45 13.79
C CYS A 54 -2.11 -12.13 12.43
N ASP A 55 -2.93 -13.14 12.14
CA ASP A 55 -2.92 -13.78 10.83
C ASP A 55 -3.86 -13.04 9.87
N ILE A 56 -3.56 -13.08 8.57
CA ILE A 56 -4.38 -12.42 7.52
C ILE A 56 -5.84 -12.87 7.59
N ALA A 57 -6.07 -14.14 7.90
CA ALA A 57 -7.41 -14.71 8.02
C ALA A 57 -8.26 -14.10 9.15
N ASP A 58 -7.61 -13.50 10.16
CA ASP A 58 -8.30 -12.90 11.30
C ASP A 58 -8.66 -11.43 11.07
N LEU A 59 -8.09 -10.77 10.06
CA LEU A 59 -8.20 -9.32 9.84
C LEU A 59 -9.64 -8.85 9.68
N ASP A 60 -10.48 -9.58 8.95
CA ASP A 60 -11.90 -9.23 8.80
C ASP A 60 -12.62 -9.26 10.15
N GLY A 61 -12.35 -10.28 10.98
CA GLY A 61 -12.93 -10.39 12.31
C GLY A 61 -12.44 -9.30 13.26
N LEU A 62 -11.15 -8.96 13.19
CA LEU A 62 -10.53 -7.90 13.99
C LEU A 62 -11.07 -6.52 13.59
N CYS A 63 -11.10 -6.21 12.30
CA CYS A 63 -11.64 -4.95 11.77
C CYS A 63 -13.13 -4.81 12.05
N SER A 64 -13.90 -5.90 11.95
CA SER A 64 -15.33 -5.86 12.24
C SER A 64 -15.59 -5.55 13.71
N LYS A 65 -14.76 -6.07 14.63
CA LYS A 65 -14.89 -5.81 16.07
C LYS A 65 -14.42 -4.40 16.45
N ALA A 66 -13.34 -3.92 15.86
CA ALA A 66 -12.77 -2.61 16.19
C ALA A 66 -13.51 -1.43 15.52
N PHE A 67 -13.95 -1.61 14.27
CA PHE A 67 -14.45 -0.50 13.44
C PHE A 67 -15.84 -0.74 12.84
N GLY A 68 -16.41 -1.94 12.98
CA GLY A 68 -17.65 -2.32 12.30
C GLY A 68 -17.51 -2.43 10.77
N LEU A 69 -16.29 -2.69 10.27
CA LEU A 69 -15.98 -2.74 8.84
C LEU A 69 -15.24 -4.04 8.48
N THR A 70 -15.39 -4.51 7.24
CA THR A 70 -14.48 -5.53 6.68
C THR A 70 -13.09 -4.93 6.51
N PHE A 71 -12.05 -5.77 6.44
CA PHE A 71 -10.68 -5.35 6.22
C PHE A 71 -10.56 -4.48 4.96
N GLU A 72 -11.14 -4.90 3.83
CA GLU A 72 -11.08 -4.15 2.57
C GLU A 72 -11.68 -2.73 2.71
N ARG A 73 -12.77 -2.58 3.47
CA ARG A 73 -13.39 -1.28 3.73
C ARG A 73 -12.56 -0.43 4.68
N ALA A 74 -11.99 -1.05 5.72
CA ALA A 74 -11.10 -0.39 6.66
C ALA A 74 -9.85 0.13 5.92
N GLU A 75 -9.20 -0.71 5.11
CA GLU A 75 -8.06 -0.36 4.28
C GLU A 75 -8.37 0.85 3.38
N LYS A 76 -9.45 0.78 2.60
CA LYS A 76 -9.87 1.90 1.72
C LYS A 76 -10.08 3.20 2.50
N LYS A 77 -10.73 3.12 3.67
CA LYS A 77 -11.01 4.27 4.54
C LYS A 77 -9.71 4.88 5.08
N PHE A 78 -8.85 4.08 5.69
CA PHE A 78 -7.63 4.56 6.32
C PHE A 78 -6.58 4.99 5.30
N HIS A 79 -6.49 4.33 4.14
CA HIS A 79 -5.69 4.82 3.00
C HIS A 79 -6.18 6.19 2.50
N ALA A 80 -7.50 6.42 2.45
CA ALA A 80 -8.04 7.72 2.07
C ALA A 80 -7.67 8.81 3.09
N GLN A 81 -7.73 8.50 4.38
CA GLN A 81 -7.26 9.41 5.43
C GLN A 81 -5.76 9.69 5.31
N GLY A 82 -4.94 8.67 5.07
CA GLY A 82 -3.50 8.82 4.82
C GLY A 82 -3.20 9.77 3.65
N ARG A 83 -3.91 9.63 2.53
CA ARG A 83 -3.78 10.55 1.38
C ARG A 83 -4.14 11.98 1.74
N ALA A 84 -5.21 12.17 2.52
CA ALA A 84 -5.62 13.50 2.98
C ALA A 84 -4.55 14.13 3.90
N LEU A 85 -3.93 13.33 4.78
CA LEU A 85 -2.84 13.76 5.65
C LEU A 85 -1.62 14.19 4.84
N ILE A 86 -1.19 13.38 3.86
CA ILE A 86 -0.07 13.74 2.97
C ILE A 86 -0.34 15.06 2.26
N ARG A 87 -1.55 15.24 1.70
CA ARG A 87 -1.93 16.49 1.03
C ARG A 87 -1.89 17.69 1.97
N LYS A 88 -2.43 17.55 3.18
CA LYS A 88 -2.40 18.61 4.21
C LYS A 88 -0.96 18.99 4.58
N THR A 89 -0.09 18.01 4.77
CA THR A 89 1.33 18.22 5.10
C THR A 89 2.08 18.87 3.93
N MET A 90 1.80 18.44 2.70
CA MET A 90 2.38 19.05 1.49
C MET A 90 1.94 20.51 1.33
N TYR A 91 0.66 20.81 1.59
CA TYR A 91 0.13 22.18 1.59
C TYR A 91 0.81 23.05 2.64
N LYS A 92 0.96 22.54 3.86
CA LYS A 92 1.71 23.24 4.90
C LYS A 92 3.16 23.51 4.48
N SER A 93 3.84 22.51 3.93
CA SER A 93 5.22 22.67 3.45
C SER A 93 5.34 23.72 2.35
N ALA A 94 4.35 23.81 1.45
CA ALA A 94 4.29 24.84 0.42
C ALA A 94 4.13 26.25 1.02
N LEU A 95 3.27 26.42 2.02
CA LEU A 95 3.12 27.68 2.75
C LEU A 95 4.40 28.07 3.50
N ASP A 96 5.15 27.10 4.01
CA ASP A 96 6.44 27.30 4.68
C ASP A 96 7.60 27.61 3.69
N GLY A 97 7.30 27.80 2.40
CA GLY A 97 8.27 28.22 1.38
C GLY A 97 8.92 27.09 0.57
N ASN A 98 8.47 25.85 0.71
CA ASN A 98 8.95 24.75 -0.12
C ASN A 98 8.39 24.88 -1.55
N THR A 99 9.19 25.48 -2.44
CA THR A 99 8.82 25.73 -3.84
C THR A 99 8.48 24.45 -4.61
N LYS A 100 9.10 23.32 -4.29
CA LYS A 100 8.79 22.03 -4.91
C LYS A 100 7.40 21.53 -4.50
N ALA A 101 7.05 21.65 -3.22
CA ALA A 101 5.71 21.29 -2.74
C ALA A 101 4.64 22.18 -3.38
N LEU A 102 4.94 23.48 -3.54
CA LEU A 102 4.05 24.43 -4.22
C LEU A 102 3.85 24.07 -5.70
N ASP A 103 4.92 23.77 -6.45
CA ASP A 103 4.84 23.35 -7.85
C ASP A 103 4.04 22.04 -8.00
N MET A 104 4.27 21.05 -7.13
CA MET A 104 3.50 19.80 -7.14
C MET A 104 2.00 20.03 -6.92
N LEU A 105 1.63 20.87 -5.94
CA LEU A 105 0.23 21.21 -5.68
C LEU A 105 -0.39 22.00 -6.82
N ALA A 106 0.33 22.99 -7.37
CA ALA A 106 -0.14 23.78 -8.49
C ALA A 106 -0.46 22.88 -9.70
N ARG A 107 0.40 21.90 -9.99
CA ARG A 107 0.15 20.93 -11.07
C ARG A 107 -1.09 20.07 -10.82
N GLU A 108 -1.25 19.56 -9.60
CA GLU A 108 -2.41 18.74 -9.24
C GLU A 108 -3.72 19.53 -9.37
N GLN A 109 -3.77 20.78 -8.87
CA GLN A 109 -4.98 21.59 -8.85
C GLN A 109 -5.33 22.21 -10.21
N LEU A 110 -4.32 22.60 -10.99
CA LEU A 110 -4.51 23.23 -12.30
C LEU A 110 -4.60 22.21 -13.45
N GLY A 111 -4.54 20.91 -13.15
CA GLY A 111 -4.58 19.85 -14.16
C GLY A 111 -3.35 19.81 -15.07
N LEU A 112 -2.23 20.39 -14.64
CA LEU A 112 -0.96 20.45 -15.38
C LEU A 112 -0.09 19.21 -15.13
N ASP A 113 -0.72 18.05 -14.98
CA ASP A 113 -0.01 16.78 -14.80
C ASP A 113 0.84 16.49 -16.06
N PRO A 114 2.18 16.41 -15.95
CA PRO A 114 3.08 16.22 -17.07
C PRO A 114 2.83 14.91 -17.83
N VAL A 115 2.23 13.89 -17.19
CA VAL A 115 1.86 12.64 -17.85
C VAL A 115 0.64 12.84 -18.74
N LYS A 116 -0.37 13.55 -18.24
CA LYS A 116 -1.60 13.83 -19.00
C LYS A 116 -1.34 14.82 -20.14
N SER A 117 -0.52 15.84 -19.90
CA SER A 117 -0.18 16.83 -20.93
C SER A 117 0.62 16.22 -22.10
N ARG A 118 1.45 15.21 -21.83
CA ARG A 118 2.14 14.44 -22.91
C ARG A 118 1.17 13.60 -23.74
N GLN A 119 0.15 13.02 -23.11
CA GLN A 119 -0.86 12.22 -23.83
C GLN A 119 -1.75 13.06 -24.73
N THR A 120 -2.11 14.28 -24.33
CA THR A 120 -2.86 15.20 -25.19
C THR A 120 -2.01 15.71 -26.35
N ALA A 121 -0.76 16.10 -26.10
CA ALA A 121 0.17 16.55 -27.14
C ALA A 121 0.46 15.49 -28.22
N PHE A 122 0.43 14.20 -27.88
CA PHE A 122 0.60 13.11 -28.85
C PHE A 122 -0.63 12.89 -29.74
N LYS A 123 -1.84 13.20 -29.26
CA LYS A 123 -3.08 13.04 -30.05
C LYS A 123 -3.27 14.14 -31.09
N GLU A 124 -2.67 15.30 -30.89
CA GLU A 124 -2.83 16.46 -31.78
C GLU A 124 -1.90 16.47 -33.00
N LYS A 125 -0.92 15.55 -33.08
CA LYS A 125 -0.14 15.37 -34.31
C LYS A 125 -0.99 14.66 -35.37
N LYS A 126 -1.75 15.43 -36.14
CA LYS A 126 -2.21 14.98 -37.47
C LYS A 126 -0.99 14.59 -38.32
N PRO A 127 -1.07 13.54 -39.14
CA PRO A 127 0.03 13.17 -40.02
C PRO A 127 0.34 14.35 -40.93
N ASP A 128 1.60 14.74 -40.97
CA ASP A 128 2.10 15.79 -41.86
C ASP A 128 2.00 15.26 -43.30
N GLU A 129 1.03 15.78 -44.06
CA GLU A 129 0.78 15.40 -45.47
C GLU A 129 1.98 15.68 -46.40
N ARG A 130 3.06 16.31 -45.88
CA ARG A 130 4.28 16.59 -46.62
C ARG A 130 5.24 15.40 -46.77
N LEU A 131 4.96 14.27 -46.12
CA LEU A 131 5.79 13.06 -46.20
C LEU A 131 5.25 11.97 -47.15
N THR A 132 4.18 12.27 -47.90
CA THR A 132 3.69 11.40 -48.98
C THR A 132 4.01 12.02 -50.34
N LEU A 133 5.26 11.87 -50.78
CA LEU A 133 5.68 12.07 -52.17
C LEU A 133 6.68 10.96 -52.55
#